data_AF-A0A833M0K4-F1
#
_entry.id   AF-A0A833M0K4-F1
#
_cell.length_a   1.000
_cell.length_b   1.000
_cell.length_c   1.000
_cell.angle_alpha   90.00
_cell.angle_beta   90.00
_cell.angle_gamma   90.00
#
_symmetry.space_group_name_H-M   'P 1'
#
loop_
_entity.id
_entity.type
_entity.pdbx_description
1 polymer ?
#
loop_
_entity_poly.entity_id
_entity_poly.type
_entity_poly.pdbx_seq_one_letter_code
_entity_poly.pdbx_strand_id
1 'polypeptide(L)'
;MKSAITSASIRSEYLLTALLLAGLLISPAFAGPGPDYNCEKSYSQCQASCDNSADTSKNAKAYQKCLDQCEKANRSCEQRQEKATACAESFQSCISEAAGDEKAMEGCRKAYRSCKGD
;
A
#
# COMPACT_ATOMS: atom_id res chain seq x y z
N MET A 1 2.52 20.63 62.83
CA MET A 1 3.22 19.93 61.72
C MET A 1 2.52 18.61 61.44
N LYS A 2 1.77 18.49 60.33
CA LYS A 2 1.44 17.22 59.66
C LYS A 2 0.79 17.48 58.29
N SER A 3 1.48 16.99 57.26
CA SER A 3 1.15 16.60 55.87
C SER A 3 -0.14 17.14 55.22
N ALA A 4 -0.10 17.94 54.15
CA ALA A 4 0.36 17.67 52.77
C ALA A 4 -0.56 16.72 51.96
N ILE A 5 -1.49 17.36 51.23
CA ILE A 5 -1.91 17.16 49.83
C ILE A 5 -1.28 15.95 49.12
N THR A 6 -2.09 15.09 48.46
CA THR A 6 -1.99 14.74 47.02
C THR A 6 -3.07 13.71 46.66
N SER A 7 -4.18 14.16 46.05
CA SER A 7 -5.24 13.31 45.47
C SER A 7 -5.47 13.63 44.00
N ALA A 8 -4.38 13.77 43.22
CA ALA A 8 -4.44 14.20 41.82
C ALA A 8 -3.64 13.31 40.85
N SER A 9 -3.39 12.05 41.20
CA SER A 9 -2.52 11.15 40.41
C SER A 9 -3.20 9.83 40.01
N ILE A 10 -4.47 9.86 39.59
CA ILE A 10 -5.16 8.65 39.07
C ILE A 10 -5.93 8.93 37.77
N ARG A 11 -6.26 10.19 37.45
CA ARG A 11 -7.07 10.52 36.26
C ARG A 11 -6.29 10.64 34.95
N SER A 12 -4.95 10.67 34.98
CA SER A 12 -4.13 10.92 33.79
C SER A 12 -3.72 9.65 33.03
N GLU A 13 -3.79 8.48 33.66
CA GLU A 13 -3.27 7.23 33.05
C GLU A 13 -4.28 6.56 32.10
N TYR A 14 -5.57 6.77 32.34
CA TYR A 14 -6.65 6.19 31.50
C TYR A 14 -6.87 6.94 30.18
N LEU A 15 -6.46 8.22 30.10
CA LEU A 15 -6.59 9.03 28.88
C LEU A 15 -5.53 8.65 27.83
N LEU A 16 -4.32 8.28 28.25
CA LEU A 16 -3.27 7.85 27.31
C LEU A 16 -3.55 6.46 26.73
N THR A 17 -4.12 5.53 27.49
CA THR A 17 -4.42 4.18 27.00
C THR A 17 -5.57 4.20 25.97
N ALA A 18 -6.56 5.08 26.15
CA ALA A 18 -7.68 5.20 25.21
C ALA A 18 -7.26 5.77 23.84
N LEU A 19 -6.29 6.69 23.80
CA LEU A 19 -5.76 7.26 22.56
C LEU A 19 -4.90 6.27 21.76
N LEU A 20 -4.18 5.37 22.43
CA LEU A 20 -3.39 4.33 21.76
C LEU A 20 -4.26 3.25 21.11
N LEU A 21 -5.40 2.88 21.71
CA LEU A 21 -6.33 1.93 21.07
C LEU A 21 -7.11 2.54 19.89
N ALA A 22 -7.40 3.85 19.92
CA ALA A 22 -8.08 4.53 18.81
C ALA A 22 -7.18 4.70 17.57
N GLY A 23 -5.85 4.81 17.75
CA GLY A 23 -4.89 4.92 16.66
C GLY A 23 -4.69 3.63 15.85
N LEU A 24 -5.00 2.46 16.44
CA LEU A 24 -4.86 1.15 15.78
C LEU A 24 -6.04 0.78 14.85
N LEU A 25 -7.14 1.55 14.90
CA LEU A 25 -8.31 1.32 14.04
C LEU A 25 -8.32 2.19 12.78
N ILE A 26 -7.34 3.08 12.61
CA ILE A 26 -7.12 3.79 11.34
C ILE A 26 -6.17 2.95 10.49
N SER A 27 -6.54 1.69 10.25
CA SER A 27 -5.99 0.98 9.11
C SER A 27 -6.62 1.63 7.87
N PRO A 28 -5.86 2.18 6.92
CA PRO A 28 -6.42 2.51 5.62
C PRO A 28 -6.88 1.19 4.99
N ALA A 29 -8.17 0.87 5.16
CA ALA A 29 -8.84 -0.31 4.64
C ALA A 29 -9.09 -0.24 3.12
N PHE A 30 -8.11 0.28 2.38
CA PHE A 30 -8.14 0.39 0.92
C PHE A 30 -6.85 -0.09 0.26
N ALA A 31 -6.08 -0.95 0.94
CA ALA A 31 -5.14 -1.82 0.27
C ALA A 31 -5.82 -3.18 0.12
N GLY A 32 -6.19 -3.57 -1.10
CA GLY A 32 -6.48 -4.97 -1.39
C GLY A 32 -5.31 -5.86 -0.96
N PRO A 33 -5.47 -7.18 -0.89
CA PRO A 33 -4.42 -8.08 -0.38
C PRO A 33 -3.13 -8.12 -1.23
N GLY A 34 -3.10 -7.39 -2.35
CA GLY A 34 -1.95 -7.30 -3.25
C GLY A 34 -0.91 -6.25 -2.86
N PRO A 35 0.32 -6.36 -3.40
CA PRO A 35 1.35 -5.33 -3.24
C PRO A 35 0.97 -4.03 -3.94
N ASP A 36 1.24 -2.90 -3.30
CA ASP A 36 1.13 -1.57 -3.91
C ASP A 36 2.41 -1.22 -4.67
N TYR A 37 2.31 -1.18 -6.00
CA TYR A 37 3.41 -0.79 -6.88
C TYR A 37 3.60 0.71 -7.01
N ASN A 38 2.79 1.53 -6.31
CA ASN A 38 2.86 2.98 -6.31
C ASN A 38 2.69 3.56 -7.74
N CYS A 39 1.86 2.94 -8.57
CA CYS A 39 1.71 3.29 -9.99
C CYS A 39 1.33 4.77 -10.20
N GLU A 40 0.37 5.28 -9.44
CA GLU A 40 -0.07 6.68 -9.48
C GLU A 40 1.05 7.66 -9.08
N LYS A 41 1.84 7.29 -8.06
CA LYS A 41 3.01 8.08 -7.65
C LYS A 41 4.09 8.09 -8.73
N SER A 42 4.36 6.95 -9.37
CA SER A 42 5.29 6.89 -10.51
C SER A 42 4.78 7.68 -11.72
N TYR A 43 3.47 7.64 -11.99
CA TYR A 43 2.86 8.41 -13.07
C TYR A 43 2.96 9.92 -12.84
N SER A 44 2.61 10.40 -11.63
CA SER A 44 2.72 11.82 -11.29
C SER A 44 4.17 12.34 -11.33
N GLN A 45 5.14 11.52 -10.89
CA GLN A 45 6.57 11.85 -11.04
C GLN A 45 7.02 11.92 -12.50
N CYS A 46 6.50 11.02 -13.34
CA CYS A 46 6.76 11.04 -14.78
C CYS A 46 6.16 12.30 -15.44
N GLN A 47 4.91 12.64 -15.13
CA GLN A 47 4.25 13.87 -15.59
C GLN A 47 5.06 15.11 -15.20
N ALA A 48 5.45 15.24 -13.93
CA ALA A 48 6.26 16.35 -13.47
C ALA A 48 7.60 16.46 -14.21
N SER A 49 8.19 15.33 -14.62
CA SER A 49 9.41 15.32 -15.44
C SER A 49 9.15 15.81 -16.87
N CYS A 50 8.00 15.46 -17.45
CA CYS A 50 7.57 15.97 -18.74
C CYS A 50 7.30 17.49 -18.69
N ASP A 51 6.66 17.98 -17.62
CA ASP A 51 6.34 19.40 -17.42
C ASP A 51 7.63 20.24 -17.36
N ASN A 52 8.60 19.83 -16.53
CA ASN A 52 9.90 20.49 -16.44
C ASN A 52 10.67 20.50 -17.79
N SER A 53 10.49 19.46 -18.60
CA SER A 53 11.11 19.36 -19.93
C SER A 53 10.40 20.23 -20.98
N ALA A 54 9.10 20.47 -20.82
CA ALA A 54 8.34 21.35 -21.69
C ALA A 54 8.71 22.83 -21.47
N ASP A 55 8.90 23.23 -20.21
CA ASP A 55 9.33 24.59 -19.84
C ASP A 55 10.68 24.97 -20.47
N THR A 56 11.56 23.98 -20.65
CA THR A 56 12.90 24.18 -21.23
C THR A 56 12.93 24.07 -22.77
N SER A 57 12.17 23.15 -23.36
CA SER A 57 12.26 22.84 -24.80
C SER A 57 11.21 23.54 -25.69
N LYS A 58 10.12 24.08 -25.11
CA LYS A 58 8.95 24.68 -25.81
C LYS A 58 8.37 23.83 -26.96
N ASN A 59 8.66 22.53 -27.00
CA ASN A 59 8.22 21.64 -28.07
C ASN A 59 7.00 20.83 -27.61
N ALA A 60 5.81 21.31 -27.96
CA ALA A 60 4.54 20.69 -27.59
C ALA A 60 4.41 19.22 -28.07
N LYS A 61 5.00 18.85 -29.22
CA LYS A 61 4.98 17.47 -29.71
C LYS A 61 5.85 16.54 -28.87
N ALA A 62 7.00 17.04 -28.39
CA ALA A 62 7.87 16.27 -27.50
C ALA A 62 7.22 16.05 -26.14
N TYR A 63 6.52 17.07 -25.62
CA TYR A 63 5.75 16.97 -24.37
C TYR A 63 4.64 15.92 -24.45
N GLN A 64 3.80 15.97 -25.50
CA GLN A 64 2.74 14.97 -25.68
C GLN A 64 3.30 13.55 -25.78
N LYS A 65 4.37 13.35 -26.54
CA LYS A 65 5.05 12.06 -26.62
C LYS A 65 5.58 11.59 -25.26
N CYS A 66 6.02 12.51 -24.39
CA CYS A 66 6.45 12.20 -23.03
C CYS A 66 5.27 11.70 -22.17
N LEU A 67 4.15 12.41 -22.19
CA LEU A 67 2.93 12.00 -21.48
C LEU A 67 2.41 10.64 -21.94
N ASP A 68 2.40 10.37 -23.24
CA ASP A 68 2.00 9.08 -23.81
C ASP A 68 2.85 7.92 -23.24
N GLN A 69 4.16 8.15 -23.05
CA GLN A 69 5.05 7.15 -22.45
C GLN A 69 4.78 6.98 -20.96
N CYS A 70 4.54 8.06 -20.22
CA CYS A 70 4.14 7.99 -18.82
C CYS A 70 2.84 7.18 -18.65
N GLU A 71 1.85 7.44 -19.50
CA GLU A 71 0.57 6.74 -19.47
C GLU A 71 0.73 5.26 -19.84
N LYS A 72 1.54 4.95 -20.85
CA LYS A 72 1.88 3.56 -21.20
C LYS A 72 2.58 2.83 -20.04
N ALA A 73 3.51 3.49 -19.36
CA ALA A 73 4.19 2.93 -18.19
C ALA A 73 3.21 2.71 -17.03
N ASN A 74 2.31 3.68 -16.79
CA ASN A 74 1.28 3.56 -15.75
C ASN A 74 0.33 2.39 -16.02
N ARG A 75 -0.20 2.26 -17.23
CA ARG A 75 -1.03 1.11 -17.62
C ARG A 75 -0.32 -0.22 -17.40
N SER A 76 0.96 -0.30 -17.76
CA SER A 76 1.75 -1.52 -17.52
C SER A 76 1.96 -1.79 -16.03
N CYS A 77 2.04 -0.75 -15.19
CA CYS A 77 2.14 -0.88 -13.75
C CYS A 77 0.82 -1.36 -13.15
N GLU A 78 -0.30 -0.75 -13.54
CA GLU A 78 -1.64 -1.12 -13.09
C GLU A 78 -1.97 -2.58 -13.44
N GLN A 79 -1.64 -3.04 -14.65
CA GLN A 79 -1.82 -4.45 -15.03
C GLN A 79 -1.02 -5.41 -14.15
N ARG A 80 0.20 -5.02 -13.74
CA ARG A 80 1.01 -5.82 -12.81
C ARG A 80 0.38 -5.83 -11.41
N GLN A 81 -0.10 -4.68 -10.95
CA GLN A 81 -0.78 -4.54 -9.67
C GLN A 81 -2.07 -5.37 -9.61
N GLU A 82 -2.88 -5.32 -10.65
CA GLU A 82 -4.10 -6.11 -10.78
C GLU A 82 -3.78 -7.62 -10.72
N LYS A 83 -2.80 -8.07 -11.51
CA LYS A 83 -2.36 -9.47 -11.50
C LYS A 83 -1.86 -9.90 -10.12
N ALA A 84 -1.02 -9.08 -9.48
CA ALA A 84 -0.49 -9.40 -8.16
C ALA A 84 -1.59 -9.42 -7.09
N THR A 85 -2.59 -8.55 -7.20
CA THR A 85 -3.76 -8.51 -6.32
C THR A 85 -4.61 -9.77 -6.49
N ALA A 86 -4.93 -10.16 -7.71
CA ALA A 86 -5.67 -11.40 -7.98
C ALA A 86 -4.94 -12.65 -7.45
N CYS A 87 -3.60 -12.69 -7.58
CA CYS A 87 -2.79 -13.76 -6.99
C CYS A 87 -2.85 -13.76 -5.46
N ALA A 88 -2.82 -12.58 -4.84
CA ALA A 88 -2.88 -12.44 -3.39
C ALA A 88 -4.26 -12.81 -2.82
N GLU A 89 -5.34 -12.44 -3.50
CA GLU A 89 -6.71 -12.87 -3.17
C GLU A 89 -6.84 -14.40 -3.24
N SER A 90 -6.32 -15.00 -4.31
CA SER A 90 -6.30 -16.45 -4.48
C SER A 90 -5.48 -17.14 -3.38
N PHE A 91 -4.34 -16.55 -3.02
CA PHE A 91 -3.54 -17.02 -1.90
C PHE A 91 -4.30 -16.93 -0.57
N GLN A 92 -5.00 -15.83 -0.32
CA GLN A 92 -5.79 -15.61 0.89
C GLN A 92 -6.94 -16.64 1.01
N SER A 93 -7.61 -16.98 -0.08
CA SER A 93 -8.60 -18.06 -0.10
C SER A 93 -7.95 -19.40 0.25
N CYS A 94 -6.83 -19.71 -0.41
CA CYS A 94 -6.11 -20.97 -0.22
C CYS A 94 -5.65 -21.17 1.24
N ILE A 95 -5.08 -20.14 1.87
CA ILE A 95 -4.64 -20.24 3.27
C ILE A 95 -5.81 -20.34 4.26
N SER A 96 -6.96 -19.75 3.92
CA SER A 96 -8.17 -19.84 4.75
C SER A 96 -8.75 -21.25 4.72
N GLU A 97 -8.70 -21.92 3.56
CA GLU A 97 -9.11 -23.31 3.38
C GLU A 97 -8.10 -24.31 3.98
N ALA A 98 -6.81 -23.98 3.93
CA ALA A 98 -5.72 -24.81 4.46
C ALA A 98 -5.56 -24.75 5.99
N ALA A 99 -6.35 -23.93 6.70
CA ALA A 99 -6.11 -23.53 8.08
C ALA A 99 -5.71 -24.69 9.03
N GLY A 100 -4.41 -24.77 9.32
CA GLY A 100 -3.80 -25.74 10.24
C GLY A 100 -2.98 -26.86 9.58
N ASP A 101 -3.01 -27.00 8.25
CA ASP A 101 -2.18 -27.95 7.51
C ASP A 101 -0.97 -27.25 6.85
N GLU A 102 0.22 -27.49 7.41
CA GLU A 102 1.48 -26.89 6.94
C GLU A 102 1.81 -27.25 5.48
N LYS A 103 1.44 -28.45 5.00
CA LYS A 103 1.72 -28.85 3.61
C LYS A 103 0.80 -28.13 2.63
N ALA A 104 -0.47 -27.95 2.99
CA ALA A 104 -1.43 -27.17 2.22
C ALA A 104 -1.01 -25.69 2.17
N MET A 105 -0.56 -25.11 3.30
CA MET A 105 -0.02 -23.75 3.36
C MET A 105 1.22 -23.57 2.46
N GLU A 106 2.12 -24.54 2.42
CA GLU A 106 3.27 -24.52 1.51
C GLU A 106 2.84 -24.61 0.03
N GLY A 107 1.82 -25.43 -0.27
CA GLY A 107 1.17 -25.47 -1.58
C GLY A 107 0.62 -24.11 -2.01
N CYS A 108 -0.13 -23.43 -1.13
CA CYS A 108 -0.64 -22.09 -1.37
C CYS A 108 0.48 -21.08 -1.65
N ARG A 109 1.58 -21.12 -0.87
CA ARG A 109 2.74 -20.23 -1.06
C ARG A 109 3.44 -20.47 -2.41
N LYS A 110 3.51 -21.73 -2.86
CA LYS A 110 4.09 -22.09 -4.16
C LYS A 110 3.20 -21.58 -5.30
N ALA A 111 1.90 -21.80 -5.20
CA ALA A 111 0.92 -21.31 -6.17
C ALA A 111 0.95 -19.77 -6.28
N TYR A 112 1.04 -19.06 -5.16
CA TYR A 112 1.17 -17.61 -5.13
C TYR A 112 2.43 -17.12 -5.87
N ARG A 113 3.59 -17.73 -5.59
CA ARG A 113 4.86 -17.40 -6.25
C ARG A 113 4.79 -17.63 -7.77
N SER A 114 4.22 -18.75 -8.21
CA SER A 114 4.01 -19.01 -9.63
C SER A 114 3.01 -18.06 -10.28
N CYS A 115 1.96 -17.64 -9.57
CA CYS A 115 0.92 -16.76 -10.10
C CYS A 115 1.46 -15.34 -10.35
N LYS A 116 2.14 -14.73 -9.37
CA LYS A 116 2.63 -13.35 -9.53
C LYS A 116 3.67 -13.23 -10.67
N GLY A 117 4.38 -14.32 -10.98
CA GLY A 117 5.54 -14.32 -11.87
C GLY A 117 6.77 -13.78 -11.12
N ASP A 118 7.93 -14.38 -11.34
CA ASP A 118 9.21 -13.87 -10.84
C ASP A 118 9.47 -12.43 -11.32
#